data_AF-G0NYZ1-F1
#
_entry.id   AF-G0NYZ1-F1
#
_cell.length_a   1.000
_cell.length_b   1.000
_cell.length_c   1.000
_cell.angle_alpha   90.00
_cell.angle_beta   90.00
_cell.angle_gamma   90.00
#
_symmetry.space_group_name_H-M   'P 1'
#
loop_
_entity.id
_entity.type
_entity.pdbx_description
1 polymer ?
#
loop_
_entity_poly.entity_id
_entity_poly.type
_entity_poly.pdbx_seq_one_letter_code
_entity_poly.pdbx_strand_id
1 'polypeptide(L)'
;MTLKKMLIIESFDGLELLLFAGFLQWHYIFTIVFGILAVCIERTVASMLINNYETKRQTWIAILLTLATQLFAITVSCGVIFDKIGIIAFNVPWIITSVISVFVFFTIKRLNEDWQREIEHPRRSKVFTVSQRFQVKENLRALRLGKRLIISTLFTMVLCGSGVILLIFELVPPFLCHLVENCLFLNPFLICLVTMYSNPAWRDEFQKAFPCLQTIRNKKKQEIATVEPIVDLKTNLEMETDLYFKQLSESWV
;
A
#
# COMPACT_ATOMS: atom_id res chain seq x y z
N MET A 1 -26.58 24.83 8.82
CA MET A 1 -27.61 25.78 8.34
C MET A 1 -27.14 26.18 6.95
N THR A 2 -27.49 25.48 5.89
CA THR A 2 -28.82 25.37 5.26
C THR A 2 -29.21 23.91 4.97
N LEU A 3 -30.31 23.48 5.57
CA LEU A 3 -31.02 22.25 5.23
C LEU A 3 -31.81 22.49 3.92
N LYS A 4 -32.06 21.43 3.16
CA LYS A 4 -33.11 21.29 2.12
C LYS A 4 -32.79 21.74 0.69
N LYS A 5 -32.17 20.81 -0.06
CA LYS A 5 -32.72 20.29 -1.32
C LYS A 5 -32.39 18.79 -1.41
N MET A 6 -33.02 18.01 -0.52
CA MET A 6 -33.02 16.56 -0.67
C MET A 6 -34.20 16.21 -1.58
N LEU A 7 -33.94 15.53 -2.69
CA LEU A 7 -34.99 14.97 -3.53
C LEU A 7 -35.71 13.90 -2.70
N ILE A 8 -36.94 14.20 -2.29
CA ILE A 8 -37.82 13.20 -1.67
C ILE A 8 -38.39 12.38 -2.83
N ILE A 9 -37.93 11.14 -2.94
CA ILE A 9 -38.33 10.24 -4.01
C ILE A 9 -39.51 9.41 -3.48
N GLU A 10 -40.67 9.50 -4.15
CA GLU A 10 -41.91 8.81 -3.75
C GLU A 10 -41.95 7.33 -4.18
N SER A 11 -41.14 6.92 -5.18
CA SER A 11 -40.97 5.51 -5.60
C SER A 11 -39.55 5.22 -6.08
N PHE A 12 -39.04 4.04 -5.76
CA PHE A 12 -37.75 3.54 -6.24
C PHE A 12 -37.81 2.91 -7.65
N ASP A 13 -39.01 2.81 -8.24
CA ASP A 13 -39.20 2.22 -9.56
C ASP A 13 -38.41 2.99 -10.62
N GLY A 14 -37.50 2.30 -11.31
CA GLY A 14 -36.60 2.88 -12.31
C GLY A 14 -35.31 3.51 -11.78
N LEU A 15 -35.13 3.61 -10.45
CA LEU A 15 -33.90 4.14 -9.81
C LEU A 15 -32.90 3.06 -9.42
N GLU A 16 -33.26 1.78 -9.58
CA GLU A 16 -32.48 0.63 -9.12
C GLU A 16 -31.02 0.66 -9.59
N LEU A 17 -30.81 0.97 -10.88
CA LEU A 17 -29.47 1.08 -11.47
C LEU A 17 -28.66 2.23 -10.86
N LEU A 18 -29.29 3.36 -10.55
CA LEU A 18 -28.62 4.50 -9.91
C LEU A 18 -28.25 4.17 -8.45
N LEU A 19 -29.16 3.53 -7.71
CA LEU A 19 -28.90 3.08 -6.35
C LEU A 19 -27.77 2.05 -6.30
N PHE A 20 -27.77 1.10 -7.25
CA PHE A 20 -26.72 0.10 -7.37
C PHE A 20 -25.37 0.72 -7.73
N ALA A 21 -25.33 1.65 -8.69
CA ALA A 21 -24.12 2.37 -9.05
C ALA A 21 -23.58 3.21 -7.88
N GLY A 22 -24.45 3.93 -7.17
CA GLY A 22 -24.10 4.67 -5.95
C GLY A 22 -23.56 3.74 -4.85
N PHE A 23 -24.17 2.57 -4.69
CA PHE A 23 -23.69 1.54 -3.76
C PHE A 23 -22.28 1.07 -4.10
N LEU A 24 -22.03 0.71 -5.36
CA LEU A 24 -20.71 0.27 -5.80
C LEU A 24 -19.65 1.35 -5.61
N GLN A 25 -19.98 2.61 -5.89
CA GLN A 25 -19.09 3.74 -5.68
C GLN A 25 -18.72 3.90 -4.20
N TRP A 26 -19.72 3.94 -3.30
CA TRP A 26 -19.45 4.09 -1.87
C TRP A 26 -18.74 2.87 -1.28
N HIS A 27 -19.13 1.67 -1.70
CA HIS A 27 -18.51 0.42 -1.27
C HIS A 27 -17.03 0.41 -1.64
N TYR A 28 -16.70 0.76 -2.88
CA TYR A 28 -15.31 0.91 -3.33
C TYR A 28 -14.50 1.88 -2.46
N ILE A 29 -15.04 3.07 -2.18
CA ILE A 29 -14.39 4.09 -1.35
C ILE A 29 -14.08 3.54 0.04
N PHE A 30 -15.09 2.97 0.71
CA PHE A 30 -14.92 2.47 2.07
C PHE A 30 -14.09 1.18 2.13
N THR A 31 -14.09 0.34 1.08
CA THR A 31 -13.16 -0.78 0.97
C THR A 31 -11.71 -0.30 0.93
N ILE A 32 -11.39 0.80 0.25
CA ILE A 32 -10.04 1.38 0.29
C ILE A 32 -9.72 1.90 1.69
N VAL A 33 -10.65 2.63 2.30
CA VAL A 33 -10.48 3.22 3.65
C VAL A 33 -10.18 2.16 4.70
N PHE A 34 -10.98 1.10 4.78
CA PHE A 34 -10.81 0.03 5.75
C PHE A 34 -9.73 -0.98 5.33
N GLY A 35 -9.52 -1.18 4.03
CA GLY A 35 -8.53 -2.12 3.50
C GLY A 35 -7.09 -1.75 3.86
N ILE A 36 -6.75 -0.46 3.87
CA ILE A 36 -5.42 -0.01 4.32
C ILE A 36 -5.19 -0.39 5.78
N LEU A 37 -6.18 -0.15 6.64
CA LEU A 37 -6.10 -0.51 8.04
C LEU A 37 -5.92 -2.02 8.22
N ALA A 38 -6.67 -2.83 7.46
CA ALA A 38 -6.53 -4.28 7.47
C ALA A 38 -5.12 -4.74 7.06
N VAL A 39 -4.53 -4.16 6.01
CA VAL A 39 -3.15 -4.43 5.61
C VAL A 39 -2.16 -4.03 6.72
N CYS A 40 -2.34 -2.87 7.34
CA CYS A 40 -1.50 -2.44 8.47
C CYS A 40 -1.57 -3.40 9.65
N ILE A 41 -2.77 -3.90 10.00
CA ILE A 41 -2.96 -4.89 11.06
C ILE A 41 -2.29 -6.20 10.69
N GLU A 42 -2.51 -6.72 9.47
CA GLU A 42 -1.88 -7.95 8.99
C GLU A 42 -0.35 -7.89 9.13
N ARG A 43 0.26 -6.77 8.70
CA ARG A 43 1.72 -6.57 8.81
C ARG A 43 2.21 -6.46 10.25
N THR A 44 1.41 -5.88 11.15
CA THR A 44 1.72 -5.82 12.58
C THR A 44 1.74 -7.23 13.16
N VAL A 45 0.69 -8.00 12.88
CA VAL A 45 0.52 -9.36 13.36
C VAL A 45 1.64 -10.25 12.82
N ALA A 46 1.99 -10.14 11.54
CA ALA A 46 3.13 -10.85 10.94
C ALA A 46 4.48 -10.49 11.61
N SER A 47 4.69 -9.23 11.98
CA SER A 47 5.91 -8.79 12.68
C SER A 47 5.97 -9.28 14.13
N MET A 48 4.83 -9.37 14.82
CA MET A 48 4.75 -9.86 16.20
C MET A 48 4.88 -11.39 16.29
N LEU A 49 4.37 -12.11 15.28
CA LEU A 49 4.36 -13.58 15.23
C LEU A 49 5.64 -14.20 14.67
N ILE A 50 6.72 -13.43 14.54
CA ILE A 50 8.00 -13.89 14.00
C ILE A 50 8.53 -15.16 14.70
N ASN A 51 8.24 -15.31 16.01
CA ASN A 51 8.66 -16.47 16.79
C ASN A 51 7.86 -17.75 16.50
N ASN A 52 6.60 -17.62 16.08
CA ASN A 52 5.68 -18.76 15.89
C ASN A 52 5.46 -19.10 14.41
N TYR A 53 6.20 -18.45 13.51
CA TYR A 53 6.00 -18.53 12.07
C TYR A 53 6.23 -19.93 11.51
N GLU A 54 7.23 -20.65 12.02
CA GLU A 54 7.57 -22.00 11.53
C GLU A 54 6.48 -23.04 11.85
N THR A 55 5.66 -22.79 12.86
CA THR A 55 4.76 -23.80 13.41
C THR A 55 3.35 -23.73 12.83
N LYS A 56 2.89 -22.55 12.37
CA LYS A 56 1.51 -22.39 11.89
C LYS A 56 1.41 -21.44 10.70
N ARG A 57 0.84 -21.94 9.59
CA ARG A 57 0.39 -21.12 8.46
C ARG A 57 -0.92 -20.40 8.84
N GLN A 58 -0.85 -19.10 9.11
CA GLN A 58 -1.97 -18.34 9.70
C GLN A 58 -2.82 -17.57 8.67
N THR A 59 -3.19 -18.21 7.56
CA THR A 59 -4.00 -17.59 6.50
C THR A 59 -5.38 -17.11 6.97
N TRP A 60 -5.89 -17.66 8.07
CA TRP A 60 -7.17 -17.27 8.68
C TRP A 60 -7.22 -15.79 9.09
N ILE A 61 -6.07 -15.17 9.44
CA ILE A 61 -5.99 -13.76 9.86
C ILE A 61 -6.38 -12.84 8.69
N ALA A 62 -5.81 -13.11 7.51
CA ALA A 62 -6.13 -12.35 6.30
C ALA A 62 -7.58 -12.53 5.87
N ILE A 63 -8.12 -13.75 5.99
CA ILE A 63 -9.53 -14.04 5.69
C ILE A 63 -10.45 -13.26 6.63
N LEU A 64 -10.19 -13.33 7.95
CA LEU A 64 -10.98 -12.62 8.96
C LEU A 64 -10.95 -11.10 8.75
N LEU A 65 -9.75 -10.54 8.50
CA LEU A 65 -9.57 -9.12 8.21
C LEU A 65 -10.32 -8.69 6.95
N THR A 66 -10.30 -9.52 5.91
CA THR A 66 -11.00 -9.24 4.66
C THR A 66 -12.51 -9.25 4.88
N LEU A 67 -13.05 -10.25 5.59
CA LEU A 67 -14.47 -10.32 5.92
C LEU A 67 -14.91 -9.12 6.76
N ALA A 68 -14.15 -8.76 7.78
CA ALA A 68 -14.44 -7.58 8.60
C ALA A 68 -14.45 -6.30 7.76
N THR A 69 -13.44 -6.12 6.90
CA THR A 69 -13.33 -4.96 5.98
C THR A 69 -14.56 -4.84 5.09
N GLN A 70 -15.02 -5.94 4.50
CA GLN A 70 -16.18 -5.95 3.62
C GLN A 70 -17.47 -5.66 4.38
N LEU A 71 -17.66 -6.25 5.56
CA LEU A 71 -18.84 -5.99 6.40
C LEU A 71 -18.94 -4.52 6.81
N PHE A 72 -17.82 -3.90 7.23
CA PHE A 72 -17.80 -2.47 7.55
C PHE A 72 -18.07 -1.60 6.31
N ALA A 73 -17.43 -1.91 5.17
CA ALA A 73 -17.64 -1.16 3.94
C ALA A 73 -19.10 -1.21 3.47
N ILE A 74 -19.74 -2.39 3.48
CA ILE A 74 -21.15 -2.55 3.12
C ILE A 74 -22.04 -1.75 4.08
N THR A 75 -21.82 -1.89 5.38
CA THR A 75 -22.65 -1.22 6.41
C THR A 75 -22.62 0.30 6.25
N VAL A 76 -21.43 0.88 6.11
CA VAL A 76 -21.28 2.34 5.96
C VAL A 76 -21.84 2.80 4.60
N SER A 77 -21.62 2.05 3.53
CA SER A 77 -22.12 2.41 2.19
C SER A 77 -23.65 2.44 2.14
N CYS A 78 -24.32 1.42 2.70
CA CYS A 78 -25.77 1.43 2.84
C CYS A 78 -26.25 2.60 3.70
N GLY A 79 -25.56 2.89 4.81
CA GLY A 79 -25.90 4.02 5.68
C GLY A 79 -25.78 5.38 4.99
N VAL A 80 -24.83 5.56 4.07
CA VAL A 80 -24.68 6.78 3.27
C VAL A 80 -25.80 6.91 2.24
N ILE A 81 -26.12 5.84 1.50
CA ILE A 81 -27.16 5.86 0.46
C ILE A 81 -28.55 6.19 1.02
N PHE A 82 -28.88 5.61 2.17
CA PHE A 82 -30.17 5.84 2.83
C PHE A 82 -30.16 7.06 3.77
N ASP A 83 -29.14 7.92 3.68
CA ASP A 83 -28.97 9.13 4.48
C ASP A 83 -29.15 8.90 6.00
N LYS A 84 -28.69 7.74 6.48
CA LYS A 84 -28.69 7.38 7.90
C LYS A 84 -27.44 7.89 8.62
N ILE A 85 -26.44 8.35 7.86
CA ILE A 85 -25.13 8.77 8.36
C ILE A 85 -24.97 10.26 8.13
N GLY A 86 -24.86 11.03 9.23
CA GLY A 86 -24.58 12.46 9.14
C GLY A 86 -23.16 12.76 8.64
N ILE A 87 -22.96 14.00 8.18
CA ILE A 87 -21.68 14.50 7.61
C ILE A 87 -20.46 14.19 8.49
N ILE A 88 -20.59 14.30 9.81
CA ILE A 88 -19.50 14.01 10.75
C ILE A 88 -19.16 12.52 10.71
N ALA A 89 -20.18 11.66 10.85
CA ALA A 89 -20.00 10.21 10.84
C ALA A 89 -19.49 9.67 9.49
N PHE A 90 -19.75 10.38 8.39
CA PHE A 90 -19.19 10.10 7.08
C PHE A 90 -17.67 10.38 7.00
N ASN A 91 -17.19 11.47 7.61
CA ASN A 91 -15.78 11.88 7.52
C ASN A 91 -14.87 11.21 8.56
N VAL A 92 -15.42 10.81 9.71
CA VAL A 92 -14.66 10.18 10.80
C VAL A 92 -13.87 8.94 10.35
N PRO A 93 -14.42 7.99 9.57
CA PRO A 93 -13.72 6.76 9.19
C PRO A 93 -12.38 7.01 8.49
N TRP A 94 -12.34 7.85 7.45
CA TRP A 94 -11.12 8.06 6.66
C TRP A 94 -10.05 8.85 7.43
N ILE A 95 -10.47 9.75 8.33
CA ILE A 95 -9.55 10.50 9.21
C ILE A 95 -8.92 9.55 10.23
N ILE A 96 -9.74 8.75 10.92
CA ILE A 96 -9.26 7.80 11.93
C ILE A 96 -8.34 6.76 11.30
N THR A 97 -8.72 6.16 10.17
CA THR A 97 -7.89 5.15 9.50
C THR A 97 -6.56 5.74 9.03
N SER A 98 -6.54 6.99 8.56
CA SER A 98 -5.30 7.69 8.19
C SER A 98 -4.36 7.85 9.38
N VAL A 99 -4.88 8.33 10.52
CA VAL A 99 -4.08 8.51 11.75
C VAL A 99 -3.55 7.18 12.27
N ILE A 100 -4.41 6.16 12.36
CA ILE A 100 -4.02 4.82 12.83
C ILE A 100 -2.96 4.21 11.89
N SER A 101 -3.12 4.35 10.57
CA SER A 101 -2.16 3.78 9.60
C SER A 101 -0.76 4.36 9.76
N VAL A 102 -0.66 5.67 10.02
CA VAL A 102 0.63 6.33 10.30
C VAL A 102 1.25 5.81 11.59
N PHE A 103 0.47 5.73 12.67
CA PHE A 103 0.94 5.23 13.95
C PHE A 103 1.43 3.78 13.87
N VAL A 104 0.63 2.91 13.23
CA VAL A 104 0.97 1.50 13.02
C VAL A 104 2.22 1.37 12.16
N PHE A 105 2.36 2.15 11.08
CA PHE A 105 3.55 2.13 10.25
C PHE A 105 4.84 2.44 11.05
N PHE A 106 4.82 3.49 11.88
CA PHE A 106 5.97 3.81 12.72
C PHE A 106 6.26 2.73 13.77
N THR A 107 5.22 2.14 14.34
CA THR A 107 5.35 1.07 15.33
C THR A 107 5.98 -0.18 14.72
N ILE A 108 5.48 -0.62 13.56
CA ILE A 108 6.04 -1.77 12.85
C ILE A 108 7.49 -1.50 12.43
N LYS A 109 7.78 -0.28 11.94
CA LYS A 109 9.13 0.11 11.55
C LYS A 109 10.10 -0.01 12.74
N ARG A 110 9.74 0.58 13.89
CA ARG A 110 10.56 0.50 15.11
C ARG A 110 10.76 -0.95 15.56
N LEU A 111 9.68 -1.73 15.61
CA LEU A 111 9.75 -3.13 16.03
C LEU A 111 10.71 -3.95 15.14
N ASN A 112 10.64 -3.78 13.83
CA ASN A 112 11.52 -4.52 12.91
C ASN A 112 12.98 -4.02 12.98
N GLU A 113 13.21 -2.73 13.19
CA GLU A 113 14.56 -2.16 13.42
C GLU A 113 15.15 -2.63 14.76
N ASP A 114 14.32 -2.79 15.80
CA ASP A 114 14.73 -3.32 17.10
C ASP A 114 15.14 -4.79 16.98
N TRP A 115 14.35 -5.60 16.29
CA TRP A 115 14.70 -7.00 15.99
C TRP A 115 16.02 -7.10 15.20
N GLN A 116 16.22 -6.24 14.20
CA GLN A 116 17.46 -6.22 13.45
C GLN A 116 18.66 -5.89 14.36
N ARG A 117 18.52 -4.89 15.24
CA ARG A 117 19.56 -4.51 16.20
C ARG A 117 19.88 -5.64 17.18
N GLU A 118 18.88 -6.36 17.68
CA GLU A 118 19.10 -7.50 18.59
C GLU A 118 19.82 -8.67 17.88
N ILE A 119 19.52 -8.90 16.60
CA ILE A 119 20.15 -9.96 15.79
C ILE A 119 21.62 -9.65 15.48
N GLU A 120 21.92 -8.39 15.14
CA GLU A 120 23.25 -7.90 14.77
C GLU A 120 24.15 -7.62 15.98
N HIS A 121 23.58 -7.55 17.20
CA HIS A 121 24.35 -7.24 18.39
C HIS A 121 25.41 -8.33 18.69
N PRO A 122 26.71 -7.97 18.82
CA PRO A 122 27.78 -8.95 19.03
C PRO A 122 27.70 -9.65 20.39
N ARG A 123 27.07 -9.00 21.39
CA ARG A 123 26.77 -9.59 22.71
C ARG A 123 25.27 -9.91 22.85
N ARG A 124 24.67 -10.52 21.85
CA ARG A 124 23.25 -10.91 21.92
C ARG A 124 23.03 -12.01 22.97
N SER A 125 21.93 -11.94 23.71
CA SER A 125 21.55 -12.95 24.70
C SER A 125 20.81 -14.14 24.07
N LYS A 126 20.16 -13.95 22.92
CA LYS A 126 19.37 -14.97 22.22
C LYS A 126 20.06 -15.49 20.97
N VAL A 127 19.91 -16.79 20.73
CA VAL A 127 20.33 -17.43 19.48
C VAL A 127 19.17 -17.38 18.49
N PHE A 128 19.37 -16.69 17.37
CA PHE A 128 18.38 -16.57 16.30
C PHE A 128 18.61 -17.59 15.21
N THR A 129 17.55 -18.26 14.78
CA THR A 129 17.56 -19.19 13.65
C THR A 129 17.79 -18.44 12.32
N VAL A 130 18.24 -19.17 11.30
CA VAL A 130 18.47 -18.58 9.95
C VAL A 130 17.17 -18.03 9.37
N SER A 131 16.06 -18.75 9.55
CA SER A 131 14.72 -18.35 9.12
C SER A 131 14.26 -17.04 9.76
N GLN A 132 14.45 -16.85 11.06
CA GLN A 132 14.12 -15.60 11.76
C GLN A 132 14.90 -14.41 11.20
N ARG A 133 16.20 -14.57 10.94
CA ARG A 133 17.04 -13.51 10.35
C ARG A 133 16.58 -13.15 8.93
N PHE A 134 16.23 -14.15 8.14
CA PHE A 134 15.69 -13.94 6.80
C PHE A 134 14.36 -13.19 6.84
N GLN A 135 13.48 -13.54 7.77
CA GLN A 135 12.18 -12.87 7.95
C GLN A 135 12.33 -11.41 8.35
N VAL A 136 13.21 -11.07 9.31
CA VAL A 136 13.43 -9.66 9.67
C VAL A 136 13.91 -8.85 8.46
N LYS A 137 14.87 -9.39 7.69
CA LYS A 137 15.36 -8.74 6.47
C LYS A 137 14.27 -8.57 5.42
N GLU A 138 13.45 -9.59 5.21
CA GLU A 138 12.35 -9.55 4.24
C GLU A 138 11.23 -8.61 4.70
N ASN A 139 10.88 -8.59 6.00
CA ASN A 139 9.91 -7.66 6.56
C ASN A 139 10.39 -6.20 6.43
N LEU A 140 11.67 -5.91 6.68
CA LEU A 140 12.24 -4.58 6.46
C LEU A 140 12.25 -4.20 4.97
N ARG A 141 12.50 -5.15 4.07
CA ARG A 141 12.36 -4.94 2.62
C ARG A 141 10.90 -4.63 2.26
N ALA A 142 9.96 -5.44 2.74
CA ALA A 142 8.53 -5.27 2.54
C ALA A 142 8.04 -3.92 3.11
N LEU A 143 8.54 -3.48 4.25
CA LEU A 143 8.23 -2.18 4.85
C LEU A 143 8.74 -1.00 4.01
N ARG A 144 9.93 -1.12 3.40
CA ARG A 144 10.45 -0.08 2.50
C ARG A 144 9.60 0.06 1.25
N LEU A 145 9.14 -1.06 0.68
CA LEU A 145 8.20 -1.07 -0.44
C LEU A 145 6.83 -0.53 -0.01
N GLY A 146 6.30 -1.05 1.09
CA GLY A 146 5.02 -0.68 1.69
C GLY A 146 4.96 0.79 2.08
N LYS A 147 6.07 1.40 2.53
CA LYS A 147 6.16 2.84 2.84
C LYS A 147 5.73 3.70 1.65
N ARG A 148 6.22 3.39 0.44
CA ARG A 148 5.89 4.16 -0.76
C ARG A 148 4.41 4.05 -1.10
N LEU A 149 3.85 2.85 -0.97
CA LEU A 149 2.42 2.58 -1.19
C LEU A 149 1.56 3.29 -0.15
N ILE A 150 1.85 3.13 1.13
CA ILE A 150 1.12 3.76 2.23
C ILE A 150 1.14 5.28 2.07
N ILE A 151 2.29 5.89 1.77
CA ILE A 151 2.38 7.34 1.53
C ILE A 151 1.53 7.76 0.33
N SER A 152 1.61 7.04 -0.79
CA SER A 152 0.81 7.35 -1.98
C SER A 152 -0.69 7.26 -1.68
N THR A 153 -1.13 6.22 -1.00
CA THR A 153 -2.56 6.02 -0.72
C THR A 153 -3.07 7.02 0.32
N LEU A 154 -2.29 7.32 1.37
CA LEU A 154 -2.63 8.36 2.35
C LEU A 154 -2.70 9.74 1.70
N PHE A 155 -1.76 10.05 0.79
CA PHE A 155 -1.78 11.30 0.04
C PHE A 155 -3.07 11.45 -0.76
N THR A 156 -3.45 10.44 -1.55
CA THR A 156 -4.70 10.45 -2.32
C THR A 156 -5.92 10.53 -1.39
N MET A 157 -5.93 9.83 -0.27
CA MET A 157 -7.03 9.85 0.69
C MET A 157 -7.22 11.22 1.32
N VAL A 158 -6.14 11.89 1.74
CA VAL A 158 -6.19 13.24 2.32
C VAL A 158 -6.59 14.26 1.25
N LEU A 159 -6.06 14.15 0.03
CA LEU A 159 -6.41 15.05 -1.08
C LEU A 159 -7.90 14.94 -1.44
N CYS A 160 -8.40 13.73 -1.69
CA CYS A 160 -9.80 13.52 -2.02
C CYS A 160 -10.73 13.82 -0.84
N GLY A 161 -10.38 13.37 0.37
CA GLY A 161 -11.18 13.60 1.58
C GLY A 161 -11.31 15.09 1.94
N SER A 162 -10.21 15.85 1.84
CA SER A 162 -10.27 17.31 2.01
C SER A 162 -11.08 17.98 0.90
N GLY A 163 -10.96 17.52 -0.36
CA GLY A 163 -11.80 17.98 -1.46
C GLY A 163 -13.30 17.79 -1.19
N VAL A 164 -13.69 16.61 -0.67
CA VAL A 164 -15.09 16.34 -0.27
C VAL A 164 -15.53 17.27 0.87
N ILE A 165 -14.70 17.50 1.89
CA ILE A 165 -15.02 18.44 2.97
C ILE A 165 -15.24 19.86 2.42
N LEU A 166 -14.35 20.35 1.56
CA LEU A 166 -14.46 21.69 0.97
C LEU A 166 -15.74 21.84 0.14
N LEU A 167 -16.13 20.79 -0.58
CA LEU A 167 -17.40 20.75 -1.33
C LEU A 167 -18.61 20.79 -0.39
N ILE A 168 -18.60 20.01 0.70
CA ILE A 168 -19.68 19.96 1.69
C ILE A 168 -19.90 21.34 2.34
N PHE A 169 -18.83 22.07 2.63
CA PHE A 169 -18.91 23.42 3.20
C PHE A 169 -19.12 24.53 2.15
N GLU A 170 -19.33 24.18 0.88
CA GLU A 170 -19.52 25.11 -0.24
C GLU A 170 -18.38 26.15 -0.41
N LEU A 171 -17.16 25.82 0.05
CA LEU A 171 -15.99 26.70 -0.13
C LEU A 171 -15.46 26.70 -1.56
N VAL A 172 -15.85 25.70 -2.37
CA VAL A 172 -15.37 25.51 -3.73
C VAL A 172 -16.52 25.24 -4.70
N PRO A 173 -16.35 25.56 -5.99
CA PRO A 173 -17.39 25.34 -6.99
C PRO A 173 -17.82 23.87 -7.12
N PRO A 174 -19.13 23.59 -7.31
CA PRO A 174 -19.64 22.21 -7.43
C PRO A 174 -19.03 21.36 -8.54
N PHE A 175 -18.54 21.99 -9.64
CA PHE A 175 -17.93 21.23 -10.74
C PHE A 175 -16.65 20.50 -10.31
N LEU A 176 -15.99 20.94 -9.23
CA LEU A 176 -14.83 20.22 -8.66
C LEU A 176 -15.22 18.87 -8.06
N CYS A 177 -16.50 18.60 -7.82
CA CYS A 177 -16.98 17.27 -7.43
C CYS A 177 -16.54 16.20 -8.43
N HIS A 178 -16.71 16.46 -9.73
CA HIS A 178 -16.26 15.55 -10.77
C HIS A 178 -14.75 15.35 -10.77
N LEU A 179 -13.97 16.38 -10.46
CA LEU A 179 -12.52 16.25 -10.35
C LEU A 179 -12.15 15.32 -9.19
N VAL A 180 -12.77 15.51 -8.01
CA VAL A 180 -12.55 14.68 -6.82
C VAL A 180 -12.96 13.22 -7.07
N GLU A 181 -14.11 13.01 -7.71
CA GLU A 181 -14.58 11.67 -8.11
C GLU A 181 -13.59 10.99 -9.06
N ASN A 182 -13.13 11.69 -10.11
CA ASN A 182 -12.15 11.14 -11.04
C ASN A 182 -10.81 10.83 -10.37
N CYS A 183 -10.32 11.71 -9.49
CA CYS A 183 -9.11 11.44 -8.70
C CYS A 183 -9.25 10.18 -7.84
N LEU A 184 -10.44 9.96 -7.29
CA LEU A 184 -10.74 8.78 -6.48
C LEU A 184 -10.77 7.50 -7.32
N PHE A 185 -11.39 7.52 -8.51
CA PHE A 185 -11.40 6.38 -9.43
C PHE A 185 -10.05 6.10 -10.09
N LEU A 186 -9.19 7.13 -10.23
CA LEU A 186 -7.84 6.98 -10.78
C LEU A 186 -6.83 6.41 -9.77
N ASN A 187 -7.20 6.31 -8.49
CA ASN A 187 -6.35 5.80 -7.41
C ASN A 187 -5.68 4.44 -7.71
N PRO A 188 -6.38 3.42 -8.27
CA PRO A 188 -5.76 2.13 -8.58
C PRO A 188 -4.60 2.26 -9.56
N PHE A 189 -4.69 3.16 -10.54
CA PHE A 189 -3.60 3.40 -11.48
C PHE A 189 -2.38 3.99 -10.77
N LEU A 190 -2.59 4.94 -9.85
CA LEU A 190 -1.51 5.49 -9.02
C LEU A 190 -0.86 4.40 -8.17
N ILE A 191 -1.65 3.57 -7.48
CA ILE A 191 -1.12 2.46 -6.66
C ILE A 191 -0.33 1.48 -7.51
N CYS A 192 -0.84 1.09 -8.68
CA CYS A 192 -0.15 0.21 -9.62
C CYS A 192 1.17 0.81 -10.09
N LEU A 193 1.19 2.08 -10.49
CA LEU A 193 2.42 2.77 -10.89
C LEU A 193 3.43 2.81 -9.75
N VAL A 194 3.01 3.22 -8.55
CA VAL A 194 3.90 3.26 -7.38
C VAL A 194 4.45 1.87 -7.06
N THR A 195 3.63 0.83 -7.19
CA THR A 195 4.04 -0.57 -6.98
C THR A 195 5.13 -0.98 -7.97
N MET A 196 4.92 -0.73 -9.26
CA MET A 196 5.89 -1.05 -10.32
C MET A 196 7.22 -0.32 -10.13
N TYR A 197 7.19 0.95 -9.73
CA TYR A 197 8.41 1.73 -9.48
C TYR A 197 9.04 1.48 -8.10
N SER A 198 8.37 0.74 -7.20
CA SER A 198 8.89 0.46 -5.86
C SER A 198 9.96 -0.63 -5.86
N ASN A 199 9.82 -1.64 -6.71
CA ASN A 199 10.77 -2.75 -6.83
C ASN A 199 11.64 -2.58 -8.09
N PRO A 200 12.99 -2.54 -8.00
CA PRO A 200 13.84 -2.39 -9.19
C PRO A 200 13.59 -3.46 -10.24
N ALA A 201 13.35 -4.71 -9.85
CA ALA A 201 13.06 -5.79 -10.79
C ALA A 201 11.77 -5.51 -11.59
N TRP A 202 10.71 -5.02 -10.93
CA TRP A 202 9.45 -4.67 -11.59
C TRP A 202 9.57 -3.40 -12.41
N ARG A 203 10.32 -2.42 -11.93
CA ARG A 203 10.59 -1.17 -12.65
C ARG A 203 11.26 -1.45 -13.99
N ASP A 204 12.29 -2.30 -13.99
CA ASP A 204 13.04 -2.58 -15.21
C ASP A 204 12.19 -3.32 -16.25
N GLU A 205 11.40 -4.30 -15.82
CA GLU A 205 10.45 -5.00 -16.71
C GLU A 205 9.33 -4.08 -17.19
N PHE A 206 8.75 -3.26 -16.30
CA PHE A 206 7.72 -2.30 -16.65
C PHE A 206 8.24 -1.29 -17.67
N GLN A 207 9.46 -0.78 -17.50
CA GLN A 207 10.09 0.13 -18.46
C GLN A 207 10.40 -0.53 -19.80
N LYS A 208 10.73 -1.83 -19.82
CA LYS A 208 10.91 -2.59 -21.07
C LYS A 208 9.58 -2.73 -21.83
N ALA A 209 8.46 -2.89 -21.13
CA ALA A 209 7.14 -3.05 -21.75
C ALA A 209 6.64 -1.80 -22.51
N PHE A 210 7.17 -0.60 -22.23
CA PHE A 210 6.79 0.64 -22.93
C PHE A 210 7.87 1.10 -23.93
N PRO A 211 7.69 0.88 -25.24
CA PRO A 211 8.70 1.21 -26.25
C PRO A 211 9.07 2.70 -26.30
N CYS A 212 8.15 3.61 -25.97
CA CYS A 212 8.41 5.06 -25.95
C CYS A 212 9.46 5.49 -24.91
N LEU A 213 9.59 4.76 -23.79
CA LEU A 213 10.59 5.06 -22.75
C LEU A 213 11.97 4.48 -23.08
N GLN A 214 12.04 3.47 -23.94
CA GLN A 214 13.30 2.89 -24.41
C GLN A 214 14.09 3.87 -25.28
N THR A 215 13.42 4.67 -26.12
CA THR A 215 14.07 5.66 -26.99
C THR A 215 14.76 6.77 -26.20
N ILE A 216 14.14 7.23 -25.10
CA ILE A 216 14.72 8.23 -24.19
C ILE A 216 15.91 7.63 -23.43
N ARG A 217 15.81 6.36 -23.01
CA ARG A 217 16.88 5.66 -22.29
C ARG A 217 18.08 5.38 -23.17
N ASN A 218 17.88 5.01 -24.44
CA ASN A 218 18.97 4.75 -25.38
C ASN A 218 19.74 6.02 -25.73
N LYS A 219 19.06 7.17 -25.84
CA LYS A 219 19.72 8.47 -25.95
C LYS A 219 20.60 8.79 -24.73
N LYS A 220 20.08 8.56 -23.52
CA LYS A 220 20.83 8.83 -22.27
C LYS A 220 21.98 7.85 -22.01
N LYS A 221 21.86 6.59 -22.47
CA LYS A 221 22.89 5.56 -22.33
C LYS A 221 24.04 5.74 -23.34
N GLN A 222 23.77 6.31 -24.51
CA GLN A 222 24.82 6.72 -25.46
C GLN A 222 25.67 7.88 -24.94
N GLU A 223 25.10 8.75 -24.09
CA GLU A 223 25.81 9.93 -23.56
C GLU A 223 26.71 9.62 -22.34
N ILE A 224 26.47 8.51 -21.63
CA ILE A 224 27.19 8.13 -20.39
C ILE A 224 28.16 6.95 -20.61
N ALA A 225 28.22 6.37 -21.81
CA ALA A 225 29.14 5.29 -22.13
C ALA A 225 30.57 5.80 -22.37
N THR A 226 31.27 6.19 -21.29
CA THR A 226 32.71 5.92 -21.21
C THR A 226 32.87 4.40 -21.20
N VAL A 227 33.45 3.89 -22.28
CA VAL A 227 33.53 2.47 -22.63
C VAL A 227 34.46 1.74 -21.65
N GLU A 228 33.90 1.02 -20.69
CA GLU A 228 34.56 -0.18 -20.14
C GLU A 228 33.94 -1.42 -20.81
N PRO A 229 34.76 -2.32 -21.38
CA PRO A 229 34.26 -3.42 -22.19
C PRO A 229 33.46 -4.42 -21.34
N ILE A 230 32.24 -4.70 -21.78
CA ILE A 230 31.23 -5.60 -21.15
C ILE A 230 31.78 -7.01 -20.84
N VAL A 231 32.85 -7.42 -21.53
CA VAL A 231 33.54 -8.70 -21.30
C VAL A 231 34.17 -8.72 -19.91
N ASP A 232 34.78 -7.62 -19.48
CA ASP A 232 35.55 -7.54 -18.23
C ASP A 232 34.63 -7.55 -17.00
N LEU A 233 33.45 -6.92 -17.09
CA LEU A 233 32.48 -6.90 -16.00
C LEU A 233 31.88 -8.30 -15.72
N LYS A 234 31.61 -9.09 -16.76
CA LYS A 234 31.07 -10.45 -16.60
C LYS A 234 32.10 -11.39 -15.99
N THR A 235 33.35 -11.32 -16.46
CA THR A 235 34.46 -12.11 -15.92
C THR A 235 34.76 -11.74 -14.47
N ASN A 236 34.70 -10.45 -14.12
CA ASN A 236 34.89 -10.00 -12.73
C ASN A 236 33.74 -10.46 -11.81
N LEU A 237 32.48 -10.42 -12.28
CA LEU A 237 31.34 -10.89 -11.48
C LEU A 237 31.37 -12.41 -11.23
N GLU A 238 31.76 -13.20 -12.24
CA GLU A 238 31.93 -14.65 -12.12
C GLU A 238 33.06 -14.97 -11.13
N MET A 239 34.18 -14.26 -11.22
CA MET A 239 35.33 -14.42 -10.33
C MET A 239 35.02 -14.03 -8.87
N GLU A 240 34.25 -12.95 -8.66
CA GLU A 240 33.81 -12.51 -7.34
C GLU A 240 32.82 -13.51 -6.72
N THR A 241 31.90 -14.04 -7.53
CA THR A 241 30.93 -15.06 -7.11
C THR A 241 31.64 -16.36 -6.70
N ASP A 242 32.60 -16.82 -7.49
CA ASP A 242 33.41 -18.01 -7.19
C ASP A 242 34.26 -17.83 -5.92
N LEU A 243 34.80 -16.63 -5.69
CA LEU A 243 35.52 -16.29 -4.45
C LEU A 243 34.62 -16.41 -3.22
N TYR A 244 33.38 -15.92 -3.29
CA TYR A 244 32.41 -16.04 -2.19
C TYR A 244 32.01 -17.50 -1.93
N PHE A 245 31.77 -18.30 -2.96
CA PHE A 245 31.46 -19.72 -2.79
C PHE A 245 32.65 -20.51 -2.25
N LYS A 246 33.87 -20.16 -2.66
CA LYS A 246 35.09 -20.79 -2.17
C LYS A 246 35.35 -20.47 -0.70
N GLN A 247 35.24 -19.19 -0.30
CA GLN A 247 35.30 -18.78 1.11
C GLN A 247 34.24 -19.46 1.97
N LEU A 248 33.03 -19.65 1.42
CA LEU A 248 31.98 -20.42 2.09
C LEU A 248 32.39 -21.89 2.22
N SER A 249 32.96 -22.53 1.20
CA SER A 249 33.39 -23.93 1.33
C SER A 249 34.53 -24.12 2.35
N GLU A 250 35.47 -23.18 2.40
CA GLU A 250 36.63 -23.22 3.31
C GLU A 250 36.28 -22.88 4.76
N SER A 251 35.16 -22.21 5.02
CA SER A 251 34.69 -21.90 6.38
C SER A 251 33.77 -22.98 6.98
N TRP A 252 33.43 -24.00 6.20
CA TRP A 252 32.59 -25.14 6.62
C TRP A 252 33.37 -26.44 6.81
N VAL A 253 34.71 -26.42 6.65
CA VAL A 253 35.67 -27.47 7.05
C VAL A 253 36.47 -26.98 8.25
#